data_AF-A0A3D1IJG2-F1
#
_entry.id   AF-A0A3D1IJG2-F1
#
_cell.length_a   1.000
_cell.length_b   1.000
_cell.length_c   1.000
_cell.angle_alpha   90.00
_cell.angle_beta   90.00
_cell.angle_gamma   90.00
#
_symmetry.space_group_name_H-M   'P 1'
#
loop_
_entity.id
_entity.type
_entity.pdbx_description
1 polymer ?
#
loop_
_entity_poly.entity_id
_entity_poly.type
_entity_poly.pdbx_seq_one_letter_code
_entity_poly.pdbx_strand_id
1 'polypeptide(L)'
;MSVVTVALMLGVATVSSAQSLRIEPAEVRCPSVLGVGVETGRTYCDVLIGTEVADGIIVVIPAHRGPAVVTFNLHGRHTYSEDEVAKGRGYARYLASTAVATTEVVLTRPLVLAEFRSEADLVDRVGGGAGPGGMKAVAPVAGEAIRVTVPDDVTEISIVGIELEVLRLDGTEMFTSPGRPIALVSDVQVEYRAR
;
A
#
# COMPACT_ATOMS: atom_id res chain seq x y z
N MET A 1 37.87 -41.85 -57.19
CA MET A 1 38.08 -40.85 -56.12
C MET A 1 36.80 -40.02 -56.02
N SER A 2 35.95 -40.30 -55.04
CA SER A 2 34.69 -39.57 -54.81
C SER A 2 34.83 -38.83 -53.49
N VAL A 3 34.76 -37.50 -53.53
CA VAL A 3 34.84 -36.63 -52.35
C VAL A 3 33.41 -36.35 -51.90
N VAL A 4 33.04 -36.86 -50.73
CA VAL A 4 31.77 -36.56 -50.08
C VAL A 4 31.98 -35.37 -49.15
N THR A 5 31.31 -34.26 -49.44
CA THR A 5 31.34 -33.04 -48.63
C THR A 5 30.29 -33.14 -47.53
N VAL A 6 30.73 -33.16 -46.27
CA VAL A 6 29.84 -33.13 -45.09
C VAL A 6 29.59 -31.66 -44.74
N ALA A 7 28.34 -31.20 -44.89
CA ALA A 7 27.91 -29.88 -44.44
C ALA A 7 27.47 -29.96 -42.96
N LEU A 8 28.23 -29.31 -42.08
CA LEU A 8 27.93 -29.20 -40.66
C LEU A 8 27.00 -27.99 -40.43
N MET A 9 25.73 -28.25 -40.15
CA MET A 9 24.76 -27.24 -39.70
C MET A 9 25.07 -26.86 -38.24
N LEU A 10 25.59 -25.65 -38.01
CA LEU A 10 25.71 -25.06 -36.68
C LEU A 10 24.34 -24.55 -36.23
N GLY A 11 23.70 -25.29 -35.34
CA GLY A 11 22.49 -24.84 -34.64
C GLY A 11 22.80 -23.66 -33.72
N VAL A 12 22.14 -22.52 -33.96
CA VAL A 12 22.18 -21.37 -33.06
C VAL A 12 21.38 -21.72 -31.81
N ALA A 13 22.09 -22.04 -30.72
CA ALA A 13 21.47 -22.20 -29.41
C ALA A 13 20.97 -20.82 -28.95
N THR A 14 19.65 -20.61 -28.99
CA THR A 14 19.03 -19.46 -28.34
C THR A 14 19.14 -19.65 -26.83
N VAL A 15 20.04 -18.90 -26.20
CA VAL A 15 20.15 -18.83 -24.75
C VAL A 15 18.89 -18.13 -24.24
N SER A 16 17.86 -18.91 -23.89
CA SER A 16 16.69 -18.41 -23.18
C SER A 16 17.16 -18.04 -21.77
N SER A 17 17.46 -16.76 -21.58
CA SER A 17 17.67 -16.19 -20.24
C SER A 17 16.38 -16.41 -19.46
N ALA A 18 16.41 -17.33 -18.50
CA ALA A 18 15.40 -17.41 -17.46
C ALA A 18 15.52 -16.11 -16.63
N GLN A 19 14.82 -15.06 -17.07
CA GLN A 19 14.78 -13.80 -16.36
C GLN A 19 14.11 -14.05 -15.01
N SER A 20 14.84 -13.75 -13.94
CA SER A 20 14.37 -13.98 -12.58
C SER A 20 13.22 -13.03 -12.27
N LEU A 21 12.05 -13.61 -12.00
CA LEU A 21 10.99 -12.92 -11.29
C LEU A 21 11.51 -12.62 -9.88
N ARG A 22 11.39 -11.37 -9.45
CA ARG A 22 11.79 -10.91 -8.11
C ARG A 22 10.56 -10.41 -7.37
N ILE A 23 10.53 -10.64 -6.07
CA ILE A 23 9.56 -10.07 -5.13
C ILE A 23 10.38 -9.51 -3.97
N GLU A 24 10.26 -8.22 -3.72
CA GLU A 24 11.02 -7.55 -2.67
C GLU A 24 10.22 -6.38 -2.06
N PRO A 25 10.55 -5.99 -0.81
CA PRO A 25 9.98 -4.79 -0.21
C PRO A 25 10.29 -3.56 -1.08
N ALA A 26 9.30 -2.71 -1.29
CA ALA A 26 9.47 -1.51 -2.08
C ALA A 26 10.24 -0.42 -1.29
N GLU A 27 10.99 0.43 -2.00
CA GLU A 27 11.37 1.73 -1.43
C GLU A 27 10.12 2.62 -1.41
N VAL A 28 9.73 3.05 -0.20
CA VAL A 28 8.54 3.87 0.03
C VAL A 28 8.95 5.21 0.61
N ARG A 29 8.55 6.30 -0.05
CA ARG A 29 8.68 7.67 0.47
C ARG A 29 7.35 8.10 1.04
N CYS A 30 7.33 8.22 2.36
CA CYS A 30 6.14 8.39 3.15
C CYS A 30 6.05 9.83 3.66
N PRO A 31 5.14 10.67 3.15
CA PRO A 31 5.02 12.07 3.58
C PRO A 31 4.68 12.21 5.07
N SER A 32 3.91 11.26 5.59
CA SER A 32 3.51 11.21 7.00
C SER A 32 3.61 9.78 7.52
N VAL A 33 4.69 9.49 8.25
CA VAL A 33 4.88 8.21 8.92
C VAL A 33 4.07 8.20 10.20
N LEU A 34 3.13 7.25 10.34
CA LEU A 34 2.41 7.06 11.60
C LEU A 34 3.34 6.45 12.66
N GLY A 35 4.05 5.37 12.30
CA GLY A 35 4.97 4.66 13.18
C GLY A 35 5.14 3.18 12.78
N VAL A 36 5.67 2.40 13.72
CA VAL A 36 5.88 0.96 13.56
C VAL A 36 4.89 0.20 14.44
N GLY A 37 4.25 -0.82 13.88
CA GLY A 37 3.40 -1.75 14.59
C GLY A 37 4.20 -2.56 15.60
N VAL A 38 3.69 -2.66 16.83
CA VAL A 38 4.41 -3.31 17.93
C VAL A 38 4.40 -4.82 17.78
N GLU A 39 3.31 -5.38 17.27
CA GLU A 39 3.20 -6.84 17.07
C GLU A 39 3.77 -7.27 15.72
N THR A 40 3.46 -6.54 14.66
CA THR A 40 3.84 -6.94 13.29
C THR A 40 5.22 -6.44 12.86
N GLY A 41 5.77 -5.43 13.54
CA GLY A 41 7.00 -4.75 13.13
C GLY A 41 6.87 -3.97 11.82
N ARG A 42 5.66 -3.80 11.28
CA ARG A 42 5.43 -3.13 10.00
C ARG A 42 5.42 -1.62 10.16
N THR A 43 5.98 -0.92 9.19
CA THR A 43 5.85 0.54 9.09
C THR A 43 4.47 0.88 8.52
N TYR A 44 3.79 1.82 9.17
CA TYR A 44 2.49 2.35 8.74
C TYR A 44 2.64 3.80 8.28
N CYS A 45 2.14 4.06 7.08
CA CYS A 45 2.11 5.38 6.44
C CYS A 45 0.69 5.93 6.38
N ASP A 46 0.50 7.18 6.80
CA ASP A 46 -0.76 7.88 6.59
C ASP A 46 -0.96 8.17 5.10
N VAL A 47 -2.11 7.78 4.57
CA VAL A 47 -2.59 8.23 3.26
C VAL A 47 -3.28 9.57 3.46
N LEU A 48 -2.70 10.63 2.89
CA LEU A 48 -3.25 11.99 2.97
C LEU A 48 -4.20 12.25 1.80
N ILE A 49 -5.28 12.99 2.04
CA ILE A 49 -6.05 13.59 0.94
C ILE A 49 -5.11 14.52 0.18
N GLY A 50 -4.98 14.31 -1.13
CA GLY A 50 -4.10 15.08 -1.99
C GLY A 50 -4.81 15.53 -3.26
N THR A 51 -4.27 16.58 -3.87
CA THR A 51 -4.73 17.07 -5.18
C THR A 51 -3.78 16.70 -6.30
N GLU A 52 -2.53 16.37 -5.95
CA GLU A 52 -1.47 15.99 -6.88
C GLU A 52 -0.83 14.66 -6.46
N VAL A 53 -0.18 13.98 -7.40
CA VAL A 53 0.54 12.73 -7.10
C VAL A 53 1.71 12.94 -6.14
N ALA A 54 2.32 14.13 -6.15
CA ALA A 54 3.41 14.47 -5.24
C ALA A 54 2.97 14.55 -3.76
N ASP A 55 1.67 14.69 -3.49
CA ASP A 55 1.12 14.73 -2.13
C ASP A 55 1.03 13.35 -1.49
N GLY A 56 1.08 12.28 -2.30
CA GLY A 56 0.84 10.90 -1.87
C GLY A 56 2.08 10.16 -1.40
N ILE A 57 1.86 8.89 -1.02
CA ILE A 57 2.95 7.95 -0.70
C ILE A 57 3.57 7.50 -2.02
N ILE A 58 4.85 7.80 -2.23
CA ILE A 58 5.56 7.40 -3.44
C ILE A 58 6.18 6.02 -3.25
N VAL A 59 5.86 5.09 -4.15
CA VAL A 59 6.45 3.76 -4.22
C VAL A 59 7.37 3.71 -5.43
N VAL A 60 8.67 3.51 -5.20
CA VAL A 60 9.67 3.40 -6.26
C VAL A 60 9.66 1.98 -6.81
N ILE A 61 9.66 1.88 -8.13
CA ILE A 61 9.60 0.62 -8.87
C ILE A 61 10.98 0.38 -9.49
N PRO A 62 11.66 -0.72 -9.11
CA PRO A 62 12.97 -1.04 -9.69
C PRO A 62 12.93 -1.15 -11.21
N ALA A 63 14.08 -0.94 -11.85
CA ALA A 63 14.20 -1.10 -13.30
C ALA A 63 13.81 -2.53 -13.73
N HIS A 64 12.80 -2.62 -14.59
CA HIS A 64 12.16 -3.89 -14.92
C HIS A 64 11.87 -4.02 -16.43
N ARG A 65 11.42 -5.21 -16.83
CA ARG A 65 10.98 -5.55 -18.19
C ARG A 65 9.56 -6.06 -18.16
N GLY A 66 8.71 -5.56 -19.07
CA GLY A 66 7.28 -5.85 -19.03
C GLY A 66 6.65 -5.26 -17.75
N PRO A 67 5.39 -5.58 -17.45
CA PRO A 67 4.70 -5.00 -16.31
C PRO A 67 5.28 -5.47 -14.97
N ALA A 68 5.30 -4.57 -13.99
CA ALA A 68 5.48 -4.90 -12.58
C ALA A 68 4.13 -5.03 -11.86
N VAL A 69 4.14 -5.59 -10.66
CA VAL A 69 3.00 -5.63 -9.75
C VAL A 69 3.41 -5.06 -8.42
N VAL A 70 2.71 -4.03 -7.96
CA VAL A 70 2.84 -3.52 -6.59
C VAL A 70 1.71 -4.07 -5.74
N THR A 71 2.04 -4.59 -4.56
CA THR A 71 1.05 -4.99 -3.55
C THR A 71 1.26 -4.24 -2.25
N PHE A 72 0.18 -3.93 -1.55
CA PHE A 72 0.21 -3.31 -0.21
C PHE A 72 -1.08 -3.60 0.54
N ASN A 73 -1.06 -3.43 1.87
CA ASN A 73 -2.27 -3.48 2.68
C ASN A 73 -2.82 -2.07 2.91
N LEU A 74 -4.10 -1.86 2.62
CA LEU A 74 -4.83 -0.62 2.90
C LEU A 74 -5.74 -0.84 4.12
N HIS A 75 -5.59 -0.01 5.14
CA HIS A 75 -6.29 -0.13 6.42
C HIS A 75 -7.14 1.11 6.71
N GLY A 76 -8.19 0.94 7.49
CA GLY A 76 -8.87 2.06 8.15
C GLY A 76 -7.96 2.67 9.22
N ARG A 77 -8.07 3.99 9.41
CA ARG A 77 -7.30 4.74 10.41
C ARG A 77 -8.18 5.04 11.63
N HIS A 78 -8.09 4.20 12.66
CA HIS A 78 -8.92 4.33 13.86
C HIS A 78 -8.18 5.10 14.97
N THR A 79 -8.89 5.99 15.68
CA THR A 79 -8.39 6.59 16.93
C THR A 79 -8.98 5.83 18.11
N TYR A 80 -8.16 4.96 18.69
CA TYR A 80 -8.51 4.07 19.78
C TYR A 80 -8.55 4.78 21.14
N SER A 81 -9.58 4.45 21.92
CA SER A 81 -9.73 4.82 23.32
C SER A 81 -10.35 3.67 24.10
N GLU A 82 -9.62 3.15 25.09
CA GLU A 82 -10.12 2.10 25.99
C GLU A 82 -11.39 2.55 26.73
N ASP A 83 -11.43 3.81 27.17
CA ASP A 83 -12.58 4.40 27.85
C ASP A 83 -13.84 4.43 26.97
N GLU A 84 -13.71 4.80 25.69
CA GLU A 84 -14.86 4.81 24.77
C GLU A 84 -15.34 3.39 24.45
N VAL A 85 -14.43 2.43 24.32
CA VAL A 85 -14.77 1.01 24.14
C VAL A 85 -15.52 0.48 25.36
N ALA A 86 -15.01 0.72 26.57
CA ALA A 86 -15.63 0.28 27.82
C ALA A 86 -17.04 0.88 28.01
N LYS A 87 -17.28 2.10 27.51
CA LYS A 87 -18.60 2.77 27.53
C LYS A 87 -19.52 2.35 26.37
N GLY A 88 -19.09 1.45 25.50
CA GLY A 88 -19.86 1.03 24.32
C GLY A 88 -20.01 2.13 23.25
N ARG A 89 -19.12 3.13 23.26
CA ARG A 89 -19.13 4.28 22.35
C ARG A 89 -18.01 4.26 21.30
N GLY A 90 -17.15 3.25 21.34
CA GLY A 90 -16.00 3.14 20.46
C GLY A 90 -16.32 2.84 19.00
N TYR A 91 -17.54 2.39 18.67
CA TYR A 91 -17.87 1.94 17.31
C TYR A 91 -17.61 3.02 16.26
N ALA A 92 -16.92 2.62 15.19
CA ALA A 92 -16.73 3.44 14.01
C ALA A 92 -16.63 2.58 12.75
N ARG A 93 -17.16 3.08 11.63
CA ARG A 93 -17.00 2.50 10.30
C ARG A 93 -16.40 3.53 9.37
N TYR A 94 -15.39 3.12 8.63
CA TYR A 94 -14.60 3.97 7.74
C TYR A 94 -14.76 3.47 6.31
N LEU A 95 -15.12 4.35 5.38
CA LEU A 95 -14.99 4.10 3.96
C LEU A 95 -13.99 5.13 3.41
N ALA A 96 -12.75 4.68 3.19
CA ALA A 96 -11.69 5.53 2.64
C ALA A 96 -11.51 5.22 1.16
N SER A 97 -11.63 6.26 0.34
CA SER A 97 -11.40 6.21 -1.11
C SER A 97 -10.00 6.72 -1.42
N THR A 98 -9.24 5.97 -2.21
CA THR A 98 -7.88 6.31 -2.61
C THR A 98 -7.69 6.18 -4.11
N ALA A 99 -6.61 6.74 -4.64
CA ALA A 99 -6.15 6.53 -6.00
C ALA A 99 -4.71 6.04 -5.99
N VAL A 100 -4.38 5.16 -6.93
CA VAL A 100 -3.01 4.82 -7.27
C VAL A 100 -2.75 5.35 -8.67
N ALA A 101 -1.76 6.22 -8.82
CA ALA A 101 -1.54 6.97 -10.05
C ALA A 101 -0.07 7.20 -10.37
N THR A 102 0.22 7.41 -11.65
CA THR A 102 1.44 8.08 -12.13
C THR A 102 1.15 9.56 -12.34
N THR A 103 2.16 10.33 -12.76
CA THR A 103 1.99 11.72 -13.19
C THR A 103 0.97 11.90 -14.32
N GLU A 104 0.81 10.91 -15.20
CA GLU A 104 -0.08 10.99 -16.37
C GLU A 104 -1.42 10.28 -16.16
N VAL A 105 -1.47 9.19 -15.40
CA VAL A 105 -2.63 8.29 -15.39
C VAL A 105 -2.97 7.74 -14.00
N VAL A 106 -4.26 7.66 -13.70
CA VAL A 106 -4.77 6.88 -12.56
C VAL A 106 -4.84 5.41 -12.95
N LEU A 107 -4.03 4.57 -12.30
CA LEU A 107 -3.97 3.13 -12.54
C LEU A 107 -5.15 2.40 -11.91
N THR A 108 -5.53 2.77 -10.68
CA THR A 108 -6.68 2.19 -9.98
C THR A 108 -7.19 3.11 -8.88
N ARG A 109 -8.40 2.83 -8.36
CA ARG A 109 -9.02 3.55 -7.24
C ARG A 109 -9.41 2.58 -6.12
N PRO A 110 -8.45 2.20 -5.25
CA PRO A 110 -8.71 1.31 -4.15
C PRO A 110 -9.62 1.96 -3.10
N LEU A 111 -10.45 1.14 -2.47
CA LEU A 111 -11.29 1.52 -1.35
C LEU A 111 -11.09 0.52 -0.22
N VAL A 112 -11.16 1.00 1.02
CA VAL A 112 -11.21 0.14 2.21
C VAL A 112 -12.46 0.47 3.00
N LEU A 113 -13.24 -0.56 3.31
CA LEU A 113 -14.31 -0.51 4.28
C LEU A 113 -13.81 -1.18 5.56
N ALA A 114 -13.60 -0.40 6.60
CA ALA A 114 -13.12 -0.89 7.89
C ALA A 114 -14.14 -0.63 8.98
N GLU A 115 -14.37 -1.61 9.85
CA GLU A 115 -15.24 -1.47 11.01
C GLU A 115 -14.45 -1.75 12.29
N PHE A 116 -14.55 -0.82 13.24
CA PHE A 116 -14.07 -0.99 14.59
C PHE A 116 -15.26 -1.18 15.52
N ARG A 117 -15.32 -2.31 16.22
CA ARG A 117 -16.30 -2.62 17.27
C ARG A 117 -15.62 -2.75 18.63
N SER A 118 -14.40 -3.29 18.63
CA SER A 118 -13.61 -3.56 19.82
C SER A 118 -12.12 -3.58 19.50
N GLU A 119 -11.28 -3.65 20.53
CA GLU A 119 -9.82 -3.78 20.37
C GLU A 119 -9.40 -4.96 19.46
N ALA A 120 -10.19 -6.03 19.42
CA ALA A 120 -9.91 -7.20 18.58
C ALA A 120 -9.99 -6.92 17.07
N ASP A 121 -10.57 -5.79 16.65
CA ASP A 121 -10.61 -5.37 15.25
C ASP A 121 -9.35 -4.61 14.83
N LEU A 122 -8.47 -4.25 15.78
CA LEU A 122 -7.18 -3.64 15.47
C LEU A 122 -6.26 -4.67 14.83
N VAL A 123 -5.60 -4.27 13.74
CA VAL A 123 -4.59 -5.10 13.07
C VAL A 123 -3.26 -5.08 13.84
N ASP A 124 -2.97 -3.95 14.50
CA ASP A 124 -1.78 -3.77 15.32
C ASP A 124 -2.00 -2.55 16.25
N ARG A 125 -1.12 -2.38 17.22
CA ARG A 125 -0.93 -1.16 18.00
C ARG A 125 0.34 -0.46 17.51
N VAL A 126 0.27 0.84 17.26
CA VAL A 126 1.44 1.58 16.77
C VAL A 126 2.21 2.22 17.93
N GLY A 127 3.51 1.98 18.01
CA GLY A 127 4.37 2.54 19.04
C GLY A 127 4.74 4.01 18.83
N GLY A 128 5.50 4.56 19.78
CA GLY A 128 6.05 5.92 19.70
C GLY A 128 5.03 7.03 20.03
N GLY A 129 4.02 6.71 20.84
CA GLY A 129 3.04 7.66 21.35
C GLY A 129 3.18 7.92 22.86
N ALA A 130 2.28 8.77 23.38
CA ALA A 130 2.24 9.15 24.79
C ALA A 130 1.22 8.34 25.62
N GLY A 131 0.53 7.37 25.01
CA GLY A 131 -0.43 6.52 25.71
C GLY A 131 0.24 5.42 26.56
N PRO A 132 -0.56 4.63 27.31
CA PRO A 132 -0.07 3.47 28.04
C PRO A 132 0.77 2.55 27.14
N GLY A 133 1.89 2.06 27.65
CA GLY A 133 2.83 1.23 26.87
C GLY A 133 3.59 1.98 25.78
N GLY A 134 3.55 3.32 25.74
CA GLY A 134 4.18 4.13 24.69
C GLY A 134 3.43 4.05 23.35
N MET A 135 2.14 3.71 23.39
CA MET A 135 1.32 3.53 22.19
C MET A 135 0.77 4.85 21.69
N LYS A 136 0.59 4.94 20.38
CA LYS A 136 -0.22 5.99 19.75
C LYS A 136 -1.70 5.70 19.94
N ALA A 137 -2.48 6.78 19.97
CA ALA A 137 -3.94 6.67 19.96
C ALA A 137 -4.46 6.17 18.61
N VAL A 138 -3.68 6.30 17.52
CA VAL A 138 -4.09 5.87 16.19
C VAL A 138 -3.58 4.46 15.89
N ALA A 139 -4.44 3.62 15.35
CA ALA A 139 -4.14 2.23 14.99
C ALA A 139 -4.82 1.81 13.67
N PRO A 140 -4.23 0.87 12.92
CA PRO A 140 -4.87 0.25 11.76
C PRO A 140 -6.05 -0.64 12.19
N VAL A 141 -7.18 -0.50 11.50
CA VAL A 141 -8.36 -1.36 11.65
C VAL A 141 -8.74 -1.95 10.31
N ALA A 142 -9.05 -3.26 10.30
CA ALA A 142 -9.26 -4.05 9.08
C ALA A 142 -8.13 -3.88 8.04
N GLY A 143 -8.16 -4.62 6.94
CA GLY A 143 -7.14 -4.52 5.91
C GLY A 143 -7.56 -5.16 4.61
N GLU A 144 -7.40 -4.43 3.52
CA GLU A 144 -7.59 -4.91 2.16
C GLU A 144 -6.23 -5.04 1.47
N ALA A 145 -5.95 -6.22 0.91
CA ALA A 145 -4.74 -6.45 0.15
C ALA A 145 -4.93 -5.94 -1.29
N ILE A 146 -4.28 -4.82 -1.61
CA ILE A 146 -4.37 -4.17 -2.91
C ILE A 146 -3.27 -4.72 -3.83
N ARG A 147 -3.63 -4.97 -5.09
CA ARG A 147 -2.71 -5.40 -6.16
C ARG A 147 -2.85 -4.44 -7.34
N VAL A 148 -1.75 -3.84 -7.77
CA VAL A 148 -1.70 -2.85 -8.85
C VAL A 148 -0.74 -3.33 -9.93
N THR A 149 -1.20 -3.42 -11.17
CA THR A 149 -0.30 -3.65 -12.31
C THR A 149 0.26 -2.33 -12.79
N VAL A 150 1.58 -2.27 -12.93
CA VAL A 150 2.32 -1.08 -13.33
C VAL A 150 2.99 -1.32 -14.68
N PRO A 151 2.82 -0.43 -15.68
CA PRO A 151 3.49 -0.52 -16.99
C PRO A 151 5.02 -0.50 -16.91
N ASP A 152 5.68 -0.96 -17.98
CA ASP A 152 7.13 -1.23 -18.02
C ASP A 152 8.04 0.01 -18.10
N ASP A 153 7.44 1.17 -18.37
CA ASP A 153 8.07 2.49 -18.42
C ASP A 153 7.88 3.30 -17.13
N VAL A 154 7.05 2.82 -16.21
CA VAL A 154 6.72 3.53 -14.97
C VAL A 154 7.72 3.16 -13.87
N THR A 155 8.40 4.16 -13.33
CA THR A 155 9.44 3.97 -12.29
C THR A 155 8.98 4.35 -10.89
N GLU A 156 7.81 4.97 -10.77
CA GLU A 156 7.18 5.28 -9.50
C GLU A 156 5.66 5.39 -9.65
N ILE A 157 4.96 5.07 -8.57
CA ILE A 157 3.52 5.33 -8.44
C ILE A 157 3.27 6.08 -7.13
N SER A 158 2.16 6.80 -7.08
CA SER A 158 1.70 7.50 -5.89
C SER A 158 0.38 6.93 -5.38
N ILE A 159 0.28 6.74 -4.07
CA ILE A 159 -0.96 6.37 -3.38
C ILE A 159 -1.49 7.63 -2.68
N VAL A 160 -2.60 8.16 -3.17
CA VAL A 160 -3.19 9.44 -2.74
C VAL A 160 -4.60 9.22 -2.19
N GLY A 161 -4.94 9.89 -1.10
CA GLY A 161 -6.29 9.90 -0.55
C GLY A 161 -7.22 10.81 -1.35
N ILE A 162 -8.49 10.42 -1.48
CA ILE A 162 -9.53 11.21 -2.15
C ILE A 162 -10.48 11.78 -1.11
N GLU A 163 -11.09 10.89 -0.33
CA GLU A 163 -12.09 11.25 0.66
C GLU A 163 -12.26 10.15 1.70
N LEU A 164 -12.88 10.51 2.82
CA LEU A 164 -13.23 9.59 3.89
C LEU A 164 -14.65 9.84 4.37
N GLU A 165 -15.46 8.80 4.36
CA GLU A 165 -16.70 8.72 5.13
C GLU A 165 -16.40 8.03 6.47
N VAL A 166 -16.85 8.64 7.58
CA VAL A 166 -16.81 8.01 8.90
C VAL A 166 -18.20 7.98 9.48
N LEU A 167 -18.71 6.78 9.77
CA LEU A 167 -19.92 6.59 10.54
C LEU A 167 -19.55 6.23 11.97
N ARG A 168 -20.10 6.96 12.93
CA ARG A 168 -20.03 6.69 14.37
C ARG A 168 -21.44 6.66 14.95
N LEU A 169 -21.54 6.44 16.25
CA LEU A 169 -22.84 6.41 16.95
C LEU A 169 -23.56 7.77 16.95
N ASP A 170 -22.81 8.87 16.87
CA ASP A 170 -23.32 10.25 16.89
C ASP A 170 -23.63 10.80 15.49
N GLY A 171 -23.21 10.12 14.43
CA GLY A 171 -23.57 10.47 13.05
C GLY A 171 -22.56 10.03 12.01
N THR A 172 -22.73 10.54 10.79
CA THR A 172 -21.83 10.35 9.67
C THR A 172 -21.13 11.66 9.33
N GLU A 173 -19.81 11.60 9.14
CA GLU A 173 -18.98 12.71 8.70
C GLU A 173 -18.30 12.39 7.36
N MET A 174 -18.14 13.40 6.52
CA MET A 174 -17.41 13.32 5.25
C MET A 174 -16.20 14.26 5.29
N PHE A 175 -15.05 13.77 4.85
CA PHE A 175 -13.82 14.54 4.79
C PHE A 175 -13.23 14.54 3.38
N THR A 176 -12.99 15.74 2.86
CA THR A 176 -12.45 15.98 1.51
C THR A 176 -11.31 17.01 1.50
N SER A 177 -10.91 17.54 2.66
CA SER A 177 -9.89 18.58 2.76
C SER A 177 -8.48 18.02 2.55
N PRO A 178 -7.65 18.60 1.66
CA PRO A 178 -6.27 18.18 1.45
C PRO A 178 -5.42 18.20 2.73
N GLY A 179 -4.40 17.33 2.77
CA GLY A 179 -3.48 17.13 3.89
C GLY A 179 -4.05 16.32 5.05
N ARG A 180 -5.34 15.95 5.03
CA ARG A 180 -5.96 15.14 6.07
C ARG A 180 -5.59 13.66 5.91
N PRO A 181 -5.05 12.98 6.95
CA PRO A 181 -4.90 11.53 6.96
C PRO A 181 -6.25 10.82 6.94
N ILE A 182 -6.44 9.85 6.05
CA ILE A 182 -7.71 9.12 5.89
C ILE A 182 -7.62 7.60 6.01
N ALA A 183 -6.45 7.02 5.72
CA ALA A 183 -6.21 5.58 5.74
C ALA A 183 -4.74 5.32 6.09
N LEU A 184 -4.39 4.04 6.28
CA LEU A 184 -3.00 3.63 6.48
C LEU A 184 -2.58 2.62 5.41
N VAL A 185 -1.33 2.74 4.95
CA VAL A 185 -0.67 1.75 4.08
C VAL A 185 0.43 1.03 4.84
N SER A 186 0.55 -0.28 4.65
CA SER A 186 1.66 -1.10 5.15
C SER A 186 2.06 -2.20 4.16
N ASP A 187 3.21 -2.84 4.40
CA ASP A 187 3.66 -4.05 3.69
C ASP A 187 3.70 -3.90 2.16
N VAL A 188 4.37 -2.84 1.70
CA VAL A 188 4.49 -2.56 0.26
C VAL A 188 5.57 -3.47 -0.36
N GLN A 189 5.19 -4.24 -1.37
CA GLN A 189 6.07 -5.15 -2.12
C GLN A 189 5.99 -4.85 -3.61
N VAL A 190 7.08 -5.12 -4.34
CA VAL A 190 7.09 -5.09 -5.81
C VAL A 190 7.50 -6.44 -6.35
N GLU A 191 6.67 -6.99 -7.23
CA GLU A 191 6.93 -8.17 -8.04
C GLU A 191 7.26 -7.73 -9.47
N TYR A 192 8.43 -8.10 -10.01
CA TYR A 192 8.85 -7.66 -11.34
C TYR A 192 9.87 -8.61 -11.98
N ARG A 193 10.07 -8.50 -13.29
CA ARG A 193 11.19 -9.16 -14.00
C ARG A 193 12.34 -8.17 -14.12
N ALA A 194 13.49 -8.51 -13.53
CA ALA A 194 14.65 -7.63 -13.56
C ALA A 194 15.14 -7.38 -14.99
N ARG A 195 15.57 -6.13 -15.25
CA ARG A 195 16.09 -5.71 -16.56
C ARG A 195 17.51 -6.20 -16.83
#